data_AF-A0A8J5SNB2-F1
#
_entry.id   AF-A0A8J5SNB2-F1
#
_cell.length_a   1.000
_cell.length_b   1.000
_cell.length_c   1.000
_cell.angle_alpha   90.00
_cell.angle_beta   90.00
_cell.angle_gamma   90.00
#
_symmetry.space_group_name_H-M   'P 1'
#
loop_
_entity.id
_entity.type
_entity.pdbx_description
1 polymer ?
#
loop_
_entity_poly.entity_id
_entity_poly.type
_entity_poly.pdbx_seq_one_letter_code
_entity_poly.pdbx_strand_id
1 'polypeptide(L)'
;MRLLVLVFFLLLALSTCESSTVQEMCKSIAAGHPSVSYSYCIKTFKADSASATADARGLAAIAARIAEAAANATSARIASLSASEKDARRRERLGVCAEVYSDAVDQLGEAAEDITLGGDKATQDAVTQLSAALDAPGTCEDAFGEADDASPLAPEDAHFSKLATIALAVAASLSPPSSTPTNRA
;
A
#
# COMPACT_ATOMS: atom_id res chain seq x y z
N MET A 1 -6.67 35.94 -38.62
CA MET A 1 -7.03 35.96 -37.18
C MET A 1 -8.07 34.90 -36.82
N ARG A 2 -9.25 34.82 -37.47
CA ARG A 2 -10.26 33.76 -37.20
C ARG A 2 -9.74 32.32 -37.32
N LEU A 3 -8.93 32.01 -38.35
CA LEU A 3 -8.32 30.68 -38.51
C LEU A 3 -7.30 30.35 -37.39
N LEU A 4 -6.50 31.34 -36.98
CA LEU A 4 -5.52 31.20 -35.89
C LEU A 4 -6.21 30.98 -34.53
N VAL A 5 -7.34 31.66 -34.29
CA VAL A 5 -8.16 31.46 -33.09
C VAL A 5 -8.79 30.06 -33.08
N LEU A 6 -9.30 29.57 -34.22
CA LEU A 6 -9.85 28.22 -34.33
C LEU A 6 -8.78 27.13 -34.12
N VAL A 7 -7.58 27.31 -34.67
CA VAL A 7 -6.44 26.38 -34.45
C VAL A 7 -5.98 26.40 -32.99
N PHE A 8 -5.94 27.57 -32.34
CA PHE A 8 -5.60 27.68 -30.92
C PHE A 8 -6.65 27.02 -30.01
N PHE A 9 -7.94 27.19 -30.30
CA PHE A 9 -9.02 26.48 -29.60
C PHE A 9 -8.98 24.96 -29.84
N LEU A 10 -8.62 24.51 -31.06
CA LEU A 10 -8.43 23.09 -31.34
C LEU A 10 -7.23 22.52 -30.55
N LEU A 11 -6.10 23.22 -30.51
CA LEU A 11 -4.91 22.82 -29.75
C LEU A 11 -5.19 22.77 -28.24
N LEU A 12 -5.97 23.71 -27.70
CA LEU A 12 -6.43 23.69 -26.30
C LEU A 12 -7.39 22.52 -26.02
N ALA A 13 -8.28 22.19 -26.97
CA ALA A 13 -9.19 21.06 -26.85
C ALA A 13 -8.49 19.70 -26.98
N LEU A 14 -7.40 19.60 -27.75
CA LEU A 14 -6.52 18.42 -27.78
C LEU A 14 -5.62 18.32 -26.54
N SER A 15 -5.46 19.41 -25.78
CA SER A 15 -4.60 19.47 -24.60
C SER A 15 -5.35 19.11 -23.32
N THR A 16 -6.52 18.46 -23.41
CA THR A 16 -7.16 17.82 -22.26
C THR A 16 -6.18 16.79 -21.70
N CYS A 17 -5.51 17.17 -20.61
CA CYS A 17 -4.59 16.32 -19.88
C CYS A 17 -5.43 15.24 -19.22
N GLU A 18 -5.62 14.11 -19.90
CA GLU A 18 -6.15 12.90 -19.27
C GLU A 18 -5.28 12.62 -18.04
N SER A 19 -5.91 12.64 -16.86
CA SER A 19 -5.22 12.35 -15.60
C SER A 19 -4.81 10.88 -15.66
N SER A 20 -3.52 10.59 -15.63
CA SER A 20 -3.04 9.19 -15.61
C SER A 20 -3.70 8.41 -14.46
N THR A 21 -3.92 7.11 -14.61
CA THR A 21 -4.51 6.25 -13.57
C THR A 21 -3.84 6.43 -12.21
N VAL A 22 -2.52 6.57 -12.17
CA VAL A 22 -1.75 6.87 -10.95
C VAL A 22 -2.21 8.16 -10.26
N GLN A 23 -2.45 9.24 -11.01
CA GLN A 23 -2.90 10.52 -10.45
C GLN A 23 -4.30 10.41 -9.86
N GLU A 24 -5.22 9.69 -10.51
CA GLU A 24 -6.58 9.49 -10.01
C GLU A 24 -6.58 8.64 -8.74
N MET A 25 -5.85 7.53 -8.74
CA MET A 25 -5.70 6.67 -7.56
C MET A 25 -5.07 7.44 -6.39
N CYS A 26 -3.98 8.16 -6.61
CA CYS A 26 -3.34 8.92 -5.54
C CYS A 26 -4.21 10.06 -5.00
N LYS A 27 -5.09 10.68 -5.81
CA LYS A 27 -6.07 11.65 -5.31
C LYS A 27 -7.09 10.97 -4.40
N SER A 28 -7.62 9.82 -4.82
CA SER A 28 -8.59 9.04 -4.04
C SER A 28 -7.98 8.58 -2.70
N ILE A 29 -6.78 8.01 -2.74
CA ILE A 29 -6.07 7.54 -1.54
C ILE A 29 -5.82 8.69 -0.57
N ALA A 30 -5.32 9.83 -1.04
CA ALA A 30 -5.04 10.97 -0.17
C ALA A 30 -6.30 11.58 0.47
N ALA A 31 -7.46 11.42 -0.17
CA ALA A 31 -8.75 11.84 0.39
C ALA A 31 -9.28 10.85 1.44
N GLY A 32 -9.06 9.55 1.26
CA GLY A 32 -9.53 8.50 2.18
C GLY A 32 -8.58 8.18 3.33
N HIS A 33 -7.27 8.42 3.16
CA HIS A 33 -6.22 8.01 4.10
C HIS A 33 -5.28 9.18 4.42
N PRO A 34 -5.57 9.98 5.46
CA PRO A 34 -4.80 11.18 5.80
C PRO A 34 -3.31 10.94 6.10
N SER A 35 -2.92 9.71 6.45
CA SER A 35 -1.53 9.31 6.67
C SER A 35 -0.71 9.22 5.37
N VAL A 36 -1.38 9.16 4.20
CA VAL A 36 -0.76 9.05 2.87
C VAL A 36 -1.06 10.31 2.07
N SER A 37 -0.05 11.16 1.87
CA SER A 37 -0.21 12.34 1.01
C SER A 37 -0.24 11.96 -0.47
N TYR A 38 -0.89 12.79 -1.29
CA TYR A 38 -0.86 12.67 -2.74
C TYR A 38 0.59 12.60 -3.27
N SER A 39 1.48 13.46 -2.77
CA SER A 39 2.88 13.50 -3.19
C SER A 39 3.64 12.23 -2.81
N TYR A 40 3.35 11.64 -1.65
CA TYR A 40 3.92 10.37 -1.23
C TYR A 40 3.49 9.26 -2.16
N CYS A 41 2.19 9.11 -2.41
CA CYS A 41 1.64 8.10 -3.32
C CYS A 41 2.24 8.22 -4.74
N ILE A 42 2.32 9.44 -5.28
CA ILE A 42 2.94 9.69 -6.59
C ILE A 42 4.41 9.25 -6.60
N LYS A 43 5.16 9.57 -5.54
CA LYS A 43 6.57 9.18 -5.43
C LYS A 43 6.73 7.66 -5.35
N THR A 44 5.86 6.98 -4.61
CA THR A 44 5.83 5.52 -4.50
C THR A 44 5.71 4.88 -5.89
N PHE A 45 4.70 5.25 -6.67
CA PHE A 45 4.52 4.67 -8.02
C PHE A 45 5.61 5.08 -8.99
N LYS A 46 6.14 6.31 -8.93
CA LYS A 46 7.23 6.75 -9.80
C LYS A 46 8.55 6.02 -9.57
N ALA A 47 8.73 5.37 -8.42
CA ALA A 47 9.91 4.55 -8.17
C ALA A 47 9.94 3.29 -9.04
N ASP A 48 8.78 2.84 -9.55
CA ASP A 48 8.66 1.72 -10.47
C ASP A 48 8.22 2.20 -11.86
N SER A 49 9.09 2.02 -12.85
CA SER A 49 8.83 2.44 -14.23
C SER A 49 7.61 1.77 -14.87
N ALA A 50 7.23 0.57 -14.42
CA ALA A 50 6.06 -0.15 -14.93
C ALA A 50 4.74 0.56 -14.56
N SER A 51 4.73 1.37 -13.49
CA SER A 51 3.56 2.13 -13.05
C SER A 51 3.08 3.15 -14.08
N ALA A 52 3.94 3.61 -14.98
CA ALA A 52 3.60 4.65 -15.96
C ALA A 52 2.54 4.19 -16.97
N THR A 53 2.46 2.88 -17.23
CA THR A 53 1.55 2.28 -18.22
C THR A 53 0.61 1.24 -17.61
N ALA A 54 0.66 1.03 -16.29
CA ALA A 54 -0.18 0.07 -15.60
C ALA A 54 -1.63 0.58 -15.47
N ASP A 55 -2.59 -0.33 -15.64
CA ASP A 55 -3.97 -0.10 -15.27
C ASP A 55 -4.15 -0.23 -13.74
N ALA A 56 -5.37 -0.05 -13.23
CA ALA A 56 -5.62 -0.11 -11.78
C ALA A 56 -5.21 -1.45 -11.15
N ARG A 57 -5.39 -2.56 -11.88
CA ARG A 57 -4.99 -3.90 -11.40
C ARG A 57 -3.47 -4.05 -11.37
N GLY A 58 -2.78 -3.61 -12.43
CA GLY A 58 -1.32 -3.57 -12.46
C GLY A 58 -0.74 -2.70 -11.36
N LEU A 59 -1.35 -1.54 -11.08
CA LEU A 59 -0.95 -0.66 -9.98
C LEU A 59 -1.16 -1.31 -8.60
N ALA A 60 -2.22 -2.09 -8.41
CA ALA A 60 -2.44 -2.83 -7.16
C ALA A 60 -1.32 -3.86 -6.93
N ALA A 61 -0.98 -4.65 -7.96
CA ALA A 61 0.09 -5.65 -7.88
C ALA A 61 1.47 -4.99 -7.65
N ILE A 62 1.76 -3.87 -8.32
CA ILE A 62 2.99 -3.10 -8.10
C ILE A 62 3.04 -2.57 -6.67
N ALA A 63 1.95 -1.98 -6.16
CA ALA A 63 1.90 -1.46 -4.80
C ALA A 63 2.11 -2.56 -3.74
N ALA A 64 1.51 -3.74 -3.93
CA ALA A 64 1.71 -4.90 -3.06
C ALA A 64 3.20 -5.32 -3.04
N ARG A 65 3.86 -5.43 -4.19
CA ARG A 65 5.30 -5.76 -4.28
C ARG A 65 6.21 -4.69 -3.67
N ILE A 66 5.86 -3.40 -3.80
CA ILE A 66 6.60 -2.32 -3.14
C ILE A 66 6.48 -2.44 -1.61
N ALA A 67 5.29 -2.74 -1.10
CA ALA A 67 5.08 -2.97 0.33
C ALA A 67 5.80 -4.26 0.80
N GLU A 68 5.79 -5.33 0.01
CA GLU A 68 6.51 -6.58 0.29
C GLU A 68 8.02 -6.35 0.44
N ALA A 69 8.61 -5.55 -0.46
CA ALA A 69 10.02 -5.17 -0.38
C ALA A 69 10.33 -4.36 0.89
N ALA A 70 9.41 -3.49 1.32
CA ALA A 70 9.54 -2.75 2.57
C ALA A 70 9.41 -3.67 3.79
N ALA A 71 8.46 -4.61 3.81
CA ALA A 71 8.34 -5.61 4.87
C ALA A 71 9.63 -6.44 5.00
N ASN A 72 10.19 -6.92 3.88
CA ASN A 72 11.45 -7.64 3.86
C ASN A 72 12.62 -6.81 4.42
N ALA A 73 12.69 -5.51 4.08
CA ALA A 73 13.70 -4.61 4.65
C ALA A 73 13.52 -4.45 6.17
N THR A 74 12.28 -4.36 6.66
CA THR A 74 11.98 -4.31 8.09
C THR A 74 12.34 -5.64 8.78
N SER A 75 12.03 -6.79 8.19
CA SER A 75 12.46 -8.11 8.70
C SER A 75 13.98 -8.21 8.84
N ALA A 76 14.73 -7.72 7.86
CA ALA A 76 16.20 -7.68 7.93
C ALA A 76 16.69 -6.75 9.06
N ARG A 77 16.01 -5.61 9.26
CA ARG A 77 16.30 -4.68 10.37
C ARG A 77 16.05 -5.34 11.72
N ILE A 78 14.90 -6.01 11.88
CA ILE A 78 14.55 -6.77 13.08
C ILE A 78 15.60 -7.82 13.39
N ALA A 79 16.02 -8.62 12.38
CA ALA A 79 17.06 -9.62 12.55
C ALA A 79 18.39 -9.01 13.05
N SER A 80 18.80 -7.87 12.49
CA SER A 80 20.00 -7.16 12.94
C SER A 80 19.87 -6.64 14.38
N LEU A 81 18.70 -6.12 14.76
CA LEU A 81 18.45 -5.65 16.13
C LEU A 81 18.51 -6.83 17.11
N SER A 82 17.80 -7.92 16.82
CA SER A 82 17.75 -9.13 17.64
C SER A 82 19.11 -9.76 17.90
N ALA A 83 20.00 -9.74 16.90
CA ALA A 83 21.35 -10.27 17.02
C ALA A 83 22.25 -9.48 17.99
N SER A 84 21.98 -8.18 18.17
CA SER A 84 22.78 -7.27 19.00
C SER A 84 22.13 -6.88 20.33
N GLU A 85 20.82 -7.09 20.46
CA GLU A 85 20.06 -6.87 21.69
C GLU A 85 20.64 -7.75 22.80
N LYS A 86 20.72 -7.23 24.03
CA LYS A 86 21.21 -7.97 25.21
C LYS A 86 20.08 -8.26 26.19
N ASP A 87 19.07 -7.39 26.23
CA ASP A 87 17.91 -7.57 27.08
C ASP A 87 17.01 -8.68 26.51
N ALA A 88 16.76 -9.71 27.32
CA ALA A 88 15.97 -10.86 26.89
C ALA A 88 14.50 -10.52 26.58
N ARG A 89 13.92 -9.55 27.30
CA ARG A 89 12.53 -9.12 27.11
C ARG A 89 12.40 -8.25 25.87
N ARG A 90 13.36 -7.37 25.60
CA ARG A 90 13.42 -6.63 24.33
C ARG A 90 13.59 -7.59 23.15
N ARG A 91 14.43 -8.62 23.30
CA ARG A 91 14.60 -9.65 22.26
C ARG A 91 13.32 -10.45 22.01
N GLU A 92 12.56 -10.78 23.05
CA GLU A 92 11.25 -11.43 22.94
C GLU A 92 10.26 -10.57 22.11
N ARG A 93 10.20 -9.27 22.39
CA ARG A 93 9.37 -8.32 21.61
C ARG A 93 9.82 -8.17 20.16
N LEU A 94 11.13 -8.11 19.91
CA LEU A 94 11.66 -8.17 18.54
C LEU A 94 11.29 -9.49 17.84
N GLY A 95 11.11 -10.59 18.60
CA GLY A 95 10.58 -11.85 18.10
C GLY A 95 9.13 -11.73 17.60
N VAL A 96 8.26 -11.05 18.36
CA VAL A 96 6.89 -10.75 17.93
C VAL A 96 6.89 -9.94 16.64
N CYS A 97 7.71 -8.88 16.57
CA CYS A 97 7.88 -8.10 15.34
C CYS A 97 8.36 -8.97 14.16
N ALA A 98 9.31 -9.88 14.40
CA ALA A 98 9.83 -10.76 13.36
C ALA A 98 8.76 -11.69 12.78
N GLU A 99 7.88 -12.23 13.63
CA GLU A 99 6.78 -13.09 13.23
C GLU A 99 5.78 -12.34 12.33
N VAL A 100 5.25 -11.21 12.80
CA VAL A 100 4.22 -10.47 12.04
C VAL A 100 4.77 -9.88 10.74
N TYR A 101 6.05 -9.50 10.67
CA TYR A 101 6.65 -9.05 9.42
C TYR A 101 6.99 -10.20 8.47
N SER A 102 7.26 -11.41 8.97
CA SER A 102 7.37 -12.59 8.12
C SER A 102 6.02 -12.91 7.48
N ASP A 103 4.95 -12.93 8.28
CA ASP A 103 3.59 -13.15 7.80
C ASP A 103 3.18 -12.08 6.78
N ALA A 104 3.50 -10.81 7.05
CA ALA A 104 3.21 -9.71 6.12
C ALA A 104 3.92 -9.88 4.77
N VAL A 105 5.17 -10.37 4.74
CA VAL A 105 5.88 -10.66 3.48
C VAL A 105 5.12 -11.70 2.66
N ASP A 106 4.75 -12.82 3.28
CA ASP A 106 4.04 -13.90 2.60
C ASP A 106 2.67 -13.42 2.09
N GLN A 107 1.90 -12.73 2.94
CA GLN A 107 0.59 -12.17 2.59
C GLN A 107 0.66 -11.17 1.44
N LEU A 108 1.69 -10.32 1.39
CA LEU A 108 1.86 -9.35 0.31
C LEU A 108 2.25 -10.01 -1.01
N GLY A 109 3.10 -11.04 -0.95
CA GLY A 109 3.47 -11.85 -2.10
C GLY A 109 2.24 -12.55 -2.69
N GLU A 110 1.47 -13.25 -1.86
CA GLU A 110 0.23 -13.91 -2.27
C GLU A 110 -0.79 -12.91 -2.84
N ALA A 111 -0.98 -11.75 -2.19
CA ALA A 111 -1.88 -10.73 -2.68
C ALA A 111 -1.48 -10.22 -4.07
N ALA A 112 -0.18 -10.03 -4.32
CA ALA A 112 0.30 -9.62 -5.63
C ALA A 112 0.01 -10.67 -6.71
N GLU A 113 0.10 -11.96 -6.38
CA GLU A 113 -0.25 -13.06 -7.26
C GLU A 113 -1.75 -13.13 -7.52
N ASP A 114 -2.58 -13.04 -6.49
CA ASP A 114 -4.05 -13.07 -6.58
C ASP A 114 -4.61 -11.87 -7.36
N ILE A 115 -4.05 -10.68 -7.16
CA ILE A 115 -4.37 -9.49 -7.96
C ILE A 115 -4.07 -9.74 -9.43
N THR A 116 -2.93 -10.37 -9.73
CA THR A 116 -2.48 -10.66 -11.10
C THR A 116 -3.36 -11.72 -11.76
N LEU A 117 -3.76 -12.74 -11.01
CA LEU A 117 -4.70 -13.78 -11.45
C LEU A 117 -6.05 -13.19 -11.85
N GLY A 118 -6.53 -12.24 -11.04
CA GLY A 118 -7.77 -11.50 -11.30
C GLY A 118 -9.05 -12.32 -11.05
N GLY A 119 -10.19 -11.68 -11.30
CA GLY A 119 -11.51 -12.19 -10.93
C GLY A 119 -11.91 -11.81 -9.49
N ASP A 120 -13.21 -11.83 -9.23
CA ASP A 120 -13.78 -11.25 -8.00
C ASP A 120 -13.29 -11.96 -6.74
N LYS A 121 -13.20 -13.29 -6.77
CA LYS A 121 -12.73 -14.06 -5.60
C LYS A 121 -11.26 -13.81 -5.29
N ALA A 122 -10.36 -13.91 -6.26
CA ALA A 122 -8.94 -13.65 -6.05
C ALA A 122 -8.70 -12.19 -5.61
N THR A 123 -9.47 -11.24 -6.15
CA THR A 123 -9.41 -9.83 -5.72
C THR A 123 -9.83 -9.66 -4.26
N GLN A 124 -10.88 -10.38 -3.81
CA GLN A 124 -11.31 -10.35 -2.41
C GLN A 124 -10.27 -11.00 -1.49
N ASP A 125 -9.71 -12.15 -1.89
CA ASP A 125 -8.68 -12.85 -1.13
C ASP A 125 -7.43 -11.95 -0.96
N ALA A 126 -7.01 -11.26 -2.03
CA ALA A 126 -5.92 -10.28 -1.99
C ALA A 126 -6.20 -9.09 -1.06
N VAL A 127 -7.44 -8.57 -1.04
CA VAL A 127 -7.82 -7.49 -0.11
C VAL A 127 -7.75 -7.98 1.34
N THR A 128 -8.14 -9.23 1.62
CA THR A 128 -8.01 -9.83 2.95
C THR A 128 -6.54 -9.99 3.36
N GLN A 129 -5.69 -10.52 2.49
CA GLN A 129 -4.24 -10.63 2.74
C GLN A 129 -3.60 -9.26 2.98
N LEU A 130 -3.91 -8.26 2.15
CA LEU A 130 -3.40 -6.90 2.31
C LEU A 130 -3.85 -6.23 3.62
N SER A 131 -5.08 -6.52 4.05
CA SER A 131 -5.58 -6.04 5.34
C SER A 131 -4.83 -6.67 6.50
N ALA A 132 -4.60 -7.99 6.45
CA ALA A 132 -3.83 -8.69 7.46
C ALA A 132 -2.37 -8.19 7.54
N ALA A 133 -1.74 -7.97 6.38
CA ALA A 133 -0.37 -7.45 6.34
C ALA A 133 -0.26 -6.05 6.96
N LEU A 134 -1.30 -5.21 6.81
CA LEU A 134 -1.34 -3.85 7.36
C LEU A 134 -1.39 -3.82 8.89
N ASP A 135 -1.73 -4.92 9.56
CA ASP A 135 -1.77 -5.02 11.03
C ASP A 135 -0.39 -5.27 11.66
N ALA A 136 0.61 -5.68 10.87
CA ALA A 136 1.95 -6.01 11.38
C ALA A 136 2.65 -4.85 12.13
N PRO A 137 2.63 -3.59 11.64
CA PRO A 137 3.21 -2.46 12.37
C PRO A 137 2.56 -2.21 13.72
N GLY A 138 1.22 -2.30 13.78
CA GLY A 138 0.48 -2.09 15.02
C GLY A 138 0.86 -3.15 16.06
N THR A 139 0.88 -4.41 15.64
CA THR A 139 1.26 -5.52 16.53
C THR A 139 2.71 -5.41 17.01
N CYS A 140 3.64 -4.98 16.14
CA CYS A 140 5.02 -4.75 16.53
C CYS A 140 5.17 -3.58 17.53
N GLU A 141 4.52 -2.45 17.26
CA GLU A 141 4.53 -1.30 18.17
C GLU A 141 3.88 -1.64 19.52
N ASP A 142 2.75 -2.34 19.52
CA ASP A 142 2.04 -2.78 20.73
C ASP A 142 2.91 -3.70 21.59
N ALA A 143 3.68 -4.61 20.99
CA ALA A 143 4.59 -5.48 21.73
C ALA A 143 5.57 -4.68 22.62
N PHE A 144 6.03 -3.51 22.17
CA PHE A 144 6.86 -2.60 22.96
C PHE A 144 6.04 -1.67 23.87
N GLY A 145 4.95 -1.11 23.36
CA GLY A 145 4.09 -0.18 24.08
C GLY A 145 3.45 -0.77 25.33
N GLU A 146 3.02 -2.03 25.29
CA GLU A 146 2.47 -2.74 26.45
C GLU A 146 3.48 -2.89 27.61
N ALA A 147 4.77 -2.74 27.32
CA ALA A 147 5.85 -2.76 28.30
C ALA A 147 6.37 -1.35 28.65
N ASP A 148 5.65 -0.28 28.26
CA ASP A 148 6.07 1.12 28.38
C ASP A 148 7.47 1.37 27.75
N ASP A 149 7.83 0.61 26.70
CA ASP A 149 9.10 0.73 25.97
C ASP A 149 8.85 1.30 24.57
N ALA A 150 9.83 2.02 24.03
CA ALA A 150 9.75 2.54 22.68
C ALA A 150 10.26 1.49 21.68
N SER A 151 9.44 1.19 20.68
CA SER A 151 9.85 0.34 19.56
C SER A 151 11.03 0.98 18.81
N PRO A 152 12.10 0.22 18.53
CA PRO A 152 13.19 0.68 17.68
C PRO A 152 12.84 0.69 16.17
N LEU A 153 11.61 0.32 15.80
CA LEU A 153 11.13 0.13 14.43
C LEU A 153 10.07 1.15 14.01
N ALA A 154 9.68 2.08 14.88
CA ALA A 154 8.63 3.07 14.58
C ALA A 154 8.77 3.79 13.23
N PRO A 155 9.98 4.17 12.75
CA PRO A 155 10.13 4.73 11.39
C PRO A 155 9.82 3.72 10.28
N GLU A 156 10.31 2.49 10.39
CA GLU A 156 10.05 1.38 9.48
C GLU A 156 8.56 1.00 9.47
N ASP A 157 7.94 0.91 10.64
CA ASP A 157 6.52 0.66 10.84
C ASP A 157 5.66 1.73 10.17
N ALA A 158 5.93 3.01 10.44
CA ALA A 158 5.20 4.12 9.82
C ALA A 158 5.39 4.19 8.30
N HIS A 159 6.55 3.76 7.79
CA HIS A 159 6.82 3.70 6.36
C HIS A 159 6.03 2.56 5.70
N PHE A 160 6.11 1.36 6.28
CA PHE A 160 5.41 0.19 5.78
C PHE A 160 3.88 0.38 5.83
N SER A 161 3.31 0.92 6.92
CA SER A 161 1.87 1.20 7.02
C SER A 161 1.37 2.05 5.85
N LYS A 162 2.13 3.05 5.40
CA LYS A 162 1.74 3.89 4.25
C LYS A 162 1.76 3.11 2.94
N LEU A 163 2.73 2.23 2.75
CA LEU A 163 2.84 1.42 1.54
C LEU A 163 1.74 0.34 1.49
N ALA A 164 1.52 -0.38 2.59
CA ALA A 164 0.44 -1.35 2.73
C ALA A 164 -0.94 -0.68 2.58
N THR A 165 -1.13 0.53 3.11
CA THR A 165 -2.35 1.33 2.90
C THR A 165 -2.59 1.65 1.42
N ILE A 166 -1.53 2.07 0.69
CA ILE A 166 -1.65 2.31 -0.76
C ILE A 166 -2.07 1.02 -1.47
N ALA A 167 -1.39 -0.11 -1.19
CA ALA A 167 -1.69 -1.39 -1.82
C ALA A 167 -3.13 -1.83 -1.57
N LEU A 168 -3.57 -1.81 -0.30
CA LEU A 168 -4.92 -2.16 0.11
C LEU A 168 -5.97 -1.26 -0.56
N ALA A 169 -5.76 0.06 -0.57
CA ALA A 169 -6.72 1.00 -1.15
C ALA A 169 -6.88 0.82 -2.66
N VAL A 170 -5.79 0.55 -3.39
CA VAL A 170 -5.86 0.27 -4.84
C VAL A 170 -6.56 -1.07 -5.08
N ALA A 171 -6.21 -2.12 -4.35
CA ALA A 171 -6.86 -3.43 -4.48
C ALA A 171 -8.36 -3.38 -4.16
N ALA A 172 -8.75 -2.69 -3.10
CA ALA A 172 -10.15 -2.51 -2.70
C ALA A 172 -10.96 -1.77 -3.77
N SER A 173 -10.33 -0.84 -4.51
CA SER A 173 -10.99 -0.13 -5.62
C SER A 173 -11.34 -1.02 -6.82
N LEU A 174 -10.75 -2.22 -6.91
CA LEU A 174 -11.03 -3.20 -7.96
C LEU A 174 -12.32 -3.98 -7.68
N SER A 175 -12.78 -4.00 -6.43
CA SER A 175 -14.00 -4.72 -6.03
C SER A 175 -15.24 -3.89 -6.39
N PRO A 176 -16.31 -4.51 -6.93
CA PRO A 176 -17.57 -3.80 -7.14
C PRO A 176 -18.11 -3.29 -5.79
N PRO A 177 -18.75 -2.10 -5.75
CA PRO A 177 -19.35 -1.59 -4.53
C PRO A 177 -20.36 -2.64 -4.02
N SER A 178 -20.25 -3.01 -2.75
CA SER A 178 -21.14 -3.98 -2.12
C SER A 178 -22.59 -3.57 -2.38
N SER A 179 -23.37 -4.41 -3.06
CA SER A 179 -24.81 -4.22 -3.16
C SER A 179 -25.40 -4.38 -1.76
N THR A 180 -25.57 -3.27 -1.03
CA THR A 180 -26.32 -3.27 0.22
C THR A 180 -27.73 -3.78 -0.10
N PRO A 181 -28.22 -4.85 0.54
CA PRO A 181 -29.61 -5.24 0.40
C PRO A 181 -30.45 -4.08 0.95
N THR A 182 -31.12 -3.36 0.06
CA THR A 182 -32.12 -2.38 0.47
C THR A 182 -33.30 -3.18 1.00
N ASN A 183 -33.28 -3.50 2.29
CA ASN A 183 -34.49 -3.89 3.00
C ASN A 183 -35.39 -2.65 3.06
N ARG A 184 -36.26 -2.54 2.07
CA ARG A 184 -37.37 -1.58 2.07
C ARG A 184 -38.51 -2.24 2.83
N ALA A 185 -38.75 -1.78 4.05
CA ALA A 185 -40.02 -1.95 4.75
C ALA A 185 -41.08 -1.02 4.13
#